data_AF-A0A1N7R3V6-F1
#
_entry.id   AF-A0A1N7R3V6-F1
#
_cell.length_a   1.000
_cell.length_b   1.000
_cell.length_c   1.000
_cell.angle_alpha   90.00
_cell.angle_beta   90.00
_cell.angle_gamma   90.00
#
_symmetry.space_group_name_H-M   'P 1'
#
loop_
_entity.id
_entity.type
_entity.pdbx_description
1 polymer ?
#
loop_
_entity_poly.entity_id
_entity_poly.type
_entity_poly.pdbx_seq_one_letter_code
_entity_poly.pdbx_strand_id
1 'polypeptide(L)'
;MSSELADWKRAFRPCRLPAMGALVLVGIAIYCFNAASDIRLPYDPAKLHTIQLRVDKVASCDAQARIRGRWQSYSVPCVYSGNYPYMVFKFFDATYNIRYTEGERVEFMVLEDEAQLTDGKIALQYNVAIPVRVYGVRRNGETLVDAKQVHDWNHSRKVKHNMTGWIALILAAWLAVITFKRARKILHEEMW
;
A
#
# COMPACT_ATOMS: atom_id res chain seq x y z
N MET A 1 36.48 39.67 9.63
CA MET A 1 35.19 39.00 9.39
C MET A 1 35.12 38.26 8.04
N SER A 2 35.42 38.86 6.88
CA SER A 2 35.31 38.13 5.59
C SER A 2 36.40 37.08 5.36
N SER A 3 37.62 37.30 5.88
CA SER A 3 38.75 36.38 5.81
C SER A 3 38.56 35.12 6.65
N GLU A 4 38.17 35.27 7.92
CA GLU A 4 37.90 34.15 8.84
C GLU A 4 36.79 33.24 8.31
N LEU A 5 35.68 33.82 7.83
CA LEU A 5 34.59 33.04 7.23
C LEU A 5 35.02 32.26 5.97
N ALA A 6 35.99 32.77 5.22
CA ALA A 6 36.54 32.09 4.05
C ALA A 6 37.48 30.94 4.44
N ASP A 7 38.24 31.08 5.53
CA ASP A 7 39.13 30.04 6.06
C ASP A 7 38.34 28.91 6.73
N TRP A 8 37.31 29.24 7.52
CA TRP A 8 36.36 28.25 8.06
C TRP A 8 35.66 27.45 6.94
N LYS A 9 35.28 28.10 5.84
CA LYS A 9 34.69 27.42 4.67
C LYS A 9 35.67 26.45 4.00
N ARG A 10 36.98 26.73 4.00
CA ARG A 10 38.01 25.80 3.50
C ARG A 10 38.25 24.66 4.48
N ALA A 11 38.33 24.95 5.77
CA ALA A 11 38.55 23.96 6.82
C ALA A 11 37.45 22.88 6.85
N PHE A 12 36.17 23.25 6.68
CA PHE A 12 35.04 22.31 6.65
C PHE A 12 34.71 21.71 5.28
N ARG A 13 35.45 22.04 4.22
CA ARG A 13 35.27 21.46 2.89
C ARG A 13 35.27 19.90 2.86
N PRO A 14 36.10 19.17 3.63
CA PRO A 14 36.07 17.71 3.68
C PRO A 14 34.89 17.11 4.46
N CYS A 15 34.10 17.92 5.17
CA CYS A 15 32.86 17.52 5.84
C CYS A 15 31.63 17.67 4.94
N ARG A 16 31.70 18.46 3.86
CA ARG A 16 30.55 18.70 2.96
C ARG A 16 30.06 17.45 2.25
N LEU A 17 30.96 16.66 1.67
CA LEU A 17 30.59 15.45 0.94
C LEU A 17 29.86 14.41 1.81
N PRO A 18 30.38 14.02 3.00
CA PRO A 18 29.67 13.06 3.84
C PRO A 18 28.37 13.65 4.41
N ALA A 19 28.31 14.95 4.72
CA ALA A 19 27.07 15.60 5.15
C ALA A 19 25.98 15.60 4.06
N MET A 20 26.33 15.93 2.81
CA MET A 20 25.42 15.87 1.68
C MET A 20 24.97 14.42 1.42
N GLY A 21 25.89 13.46 1.47
CA GLY A 21 25.55 12.04 1.34
C GLY A 21 24.56 11.58 2.42
N ALA A 22 24.75 12.01 3.67
CA ALA A 22 23.82 11.70 4.75
C ALA A 22 22.42 12.29 4.49
N LEU A 23 22.33 13.54 4.06
CA LEU A 23 21.04 14.19 3.73
C LEU A 23 20.32 13.48 2.57
N VAL A 24 21.04 13.11 1.52
CA VAL A 24 20.46 12.37 0.38
C VAL A 24 19.92 11.01 0.84
N LEU A 25 20.69 10.28 1.65
CA LEU A 25 20.26 8.98 2.19
C LEU A 25 19.05 9.09 3.13
N VAL A 26 18.98 10.15 3.94
CA VAL A 26 17.78 10.45 4.74
C VAL A 26 16.57 10.70 3.83
N GLY A 27 16.73 11.47 2.76
CA GLY A 27 15.68 11.69 1.77
C GLY A 27 15.18 10.39 1.13
N ILE A 28 16.12 9.51 0.74
CA ILE A 28 15.80 8.18 0.20
C ILE A 28 15.06 7.33 1.24
N ALA A 29 15.50 7.35 2.49
CA ALA A 29 14.83 6.62 3.57
C ALA A 29 13.38 7.07 3.75
N ILE A 30 13.15 8.38 3.84
CA ILE A 30 11.79 8.96 3.95
C ILE A 30 10.93 8.54 2.77
N TYR A 31 11.46 8.62 1.55
CA TYR A 31 10.75 8.18 0.35
C TYR A 31 10.36 6.70 0.44
N CYS A 32 11.30 5.82 0.82
CA CYS A 32 11.04 4.39 0.93
C CYS A 32 10.01 4.07 2.03
N PHE A 33 10.04 4.73 3.18
CA PHE A 33 9.04 4.52 4.22
C PHE A 33 7.65 5.01 3.80
N ASN A 34 7.57 6.17 3.14
CA ASN A 34 6.30 6.67 2.61
C ASN A 34 5.73 5.70 1.55
N ALA A 35 6.58 5.20 0.64
CA ALA A 35 6.17 4.20 -0.34
C ALA A 35 5.69 2.90 0.33
N ALA A 36 6.33 2.46 1.41
CA ALA A 36 5.88 1.29 2.17
C ALA A 36 4.56 1.53 2.90
N SER A 37 4.33 2.73 3.44
CA SER A 37 3.06 3.09 4.10
C SER A 37 1.89 3.17 3.13
N ASP A 38 2.14 3.60 1.90
CA ASP A 38 1.11 3.70 0.84
C ASP A 38 0.67 2.33 0.31
N ILE A 39 1.48 1.29 0.49
CA ILE A 39 1.09 -0.08 0.13
C ILE A 39 0.12 -0.63 1.19
N ARG A 40 -1.17 -0.64 0.81
CA ARG A 40 -2.23 -1.35 1.54
C ARG A 40 -2.05 -2.84 1.35
N LEU A 41 -1.93 -3.56 2.45
CA LEU A 41 -1.96 -5.01 2.45
C LEU A 41 -3.42 -5.47 2.33
N PRO A 42 -3.77 -6.30 1.33
CA PRO A 42 -5.04 -7.04 1.35
C PRO A 42 -5.15 -7.86 2.64
N TYR A 43 -6.37 -8.28 3.00
CA TYR A 43 -6.56 -9.17 4.14
C TYR A 43 -5.75 -10.47 3.96
N ASP A 44 -5.46 -11.12 5.08
CA ASP A 44 -4.80 -12.42 5.10
C ASP A 44 -5.64 -13.43 4.28
N PRO A 45 -5.08 -14.07 3.24
CA PRO A 45 -5.80 -15.02 2.41
C PRO A 45 -6.37 -16.20 3.21
N ALA A 46 -5.81 -16.55 4.37
CA ALA A 46 -6.35 -17.61 5.23
C ALA A 46 -7.69 -17.24 5.89
N LYS A 47 -8.06 -15.96 5.89
CA LYS A 47 -9.34 -15.46 6.41
C LYS A 47 -10.39 -15.28 5.32
N LEU A 48 -10.05 -15.56 4.07
CA LEU A 48 -10.98 -15.40 2.96
C LEU A 48 -11.84 -16.66 2.80
N HIS A 49 -13.14 -16.44 2.63
CA HIS A 49 -14.12 -17.46 2.29
C HIS A 49 -14.32 -17.48 0.78
N THR A 50 -14.44 -18.68 0.21
CA THR A 50 -14.80 -18.85 -1.20
C THR A 50 -16.30 -19.07 -1.28
N ILE A 51 -16.99 -18.20 -2.01
CA ILE A 51 -18.41 -18.31 -2.29
C ILE A 51 -18.63 -18.55 -3.77
N GLN A 52 -19.66 -19.31 -4.12
CA GLN A 52 -20.08 -19.53 -5.51
C GLN A 52 -21.34 -18.75 -5.78
N LEU A 53 -21.38 -17.99 -6.87
CA LEU A 53 -22.57 -17.23 -7.24
C LEU A 53 -22.79 -17.18 -8.74
N ARG A 54 -24.04 -16.91 -9.11
CA ARG A 54 -24.42 -16.55 -10.47
C ARG A 54 -24.41 -15.02 -10.61
N VAL A 55 -23.70 -14.52 -11.61
CA VAL A 55 -23.74 -13.10 -11.97
C VAL A 55 -25.10 -12.81 -12.57
N ASP A 56 -25.95 -12.04 -11.90
CA ASP A 56 -27.27 -11.69 -12.44
C ASP A 56 -27.28 -10.29 -13.05
N LYS A 57 -26.43 -9.40 -12.55
CA LYS A 57 -26.26 -8.06 -13.10
C LYS A 57 -24.83 -7.58 -12.92
N VAL A 58 -24.28 -6.96 -13.97
CA VAL A 58 -23.00 -6.24 -13.93
C VAL A 58 -23.29 -4.74 -14.02
N ALA A 59 -22.72 -3.95 -13.12
CA ALA A 59 -22.89 -2.51 -13.12
C ALA A 59 -21.60 -1.78 -12.72
N SER A 60 -21.69 -0.45 -12.70
CA SER A 60 -20.68 0.40 -12.09
C SER A 60 -21.24 0.98 -10.79
N CYS A 61 -20.48 0.86 -9.71
CA CYS A 61 -20.84 1.31 -8.38
C CYS A 61 -19.86 2.36 -7.88
N ASP A 62 -20.36 3.32 -7.11
CA ASP A 62 -19.48 4.30 -6.46
C ASP A 62 -18.67 3.64 -5.34
N ALA A 63 -17.38 3.94 -5.32
CA ALA A 63 -16.45 3.64 -4.25
C ALA A 63 -15.83 4.94 -3.74
N GLN A 64 -15.52 4.97 -2.45
CA GLN A 64 -14.82 6.08 -1.83
C GLN A 64 -13.49 5.57 -1.29
N ALA A 65 -12.41 6.28 -1.58
CA ALA A 65 -11.12 6.03 -0.98
C ALA A 65 -10.44 7.32 -0.57
N ARG A 66 -9.64 7.24 0.49
CA ARG A 66 -8.71 8.30 0.84
C ARG A 66 -7.45 8.15 -0.01
N ILE A 67 -7.25 9.08 -0.94
CA ILE A 67 -6.09 9.15 -1.84
C ILE A 67 -5.31 10.42 -1.47
N ARG A 68 -4.04 10.27 -1.06
CA ARG A 68 -3.18 11.38 -0.62
C ARG A 68 -3.85 12.30 0.41
N GLY A 69 -4.55 11.70 1.38
CA GLY A 69 -5.21 12.42 2.47
C GLY A 69 -6.59 13.00 2.15
N ARG A 70 -7.03 13.04 0.88
CA ARG A 70 -8.36 13.54 0.47
C ARG A 70 -9.32 12.39 0.16
N TRP A 71 -10.58 12.55 0.52
CA TRP A 71 -11.64 11.64 0.09
C TRP A 71 -11.98 11.90 -1.37
N GLN A 72 -11.95 10.84 -2.17
CA GLN A 72 -12.34 10.88 -3.58
C GLN A 72 -13.33 9.75 -3.85
N SER A 73 -14.40 10.09 -4.57
CA SER A 73 -15.35 9.13 -5.13
C SER A 73 -14.91 8.73 -6.53
N TYR A 74 -14.95 7.44 -6.83
CA TYR A 74 -14.63 6.89 -8.15
C TYR A 74 -15.52 5.69 -8.42
N SER A 75 -15.72 5.38 -9.69
CA SER A 75 -16.56 4.26 -10.09
C SER A 75 -15.75 2.97 -10.19
N VAL A 76 -16.32 1.88 -9.68
CA VAL A 76 -15.74 0.53 -9.76
C VAL A 76 -16.76 -0.44 -10.37
N PRO A 77 -16.31 -1.46 -11.10
CA PRO A 77 -17.20 -2.53 -11.52
C PRO A 77 -17.75 -3.23 -10.27
N CYS A 78 -19.00 -3.63 -10.38
CA CYS A 78 -19.69 -4.39 -9.34
C CYS A 78 -20.64 -5.41 -9.93
N VAL A 79 -20.88 -6.47 -9.17
CA VAL A 79 -21.77 -7.58 -9.54
C VAL A 79 -22.84 -7.75 -8.48
N TYR A 80 -24.05 -8.06 -8.95
CA TYR A 80 -25.19 -8.47 -8.13
C TYR A 80 -25.54 -9.92 -8.43
N SER A 81 -26.03 -10.61 -7.40
CA SER A 81 -26.50 -11.99 -7.52
C SER A 81 -27.77 -12.16 -6.69
N GLY A 82 -28.76 -12.83 -7.25
CA GLY A 82 -29.97 -13.28 -6.56
C GLY A 82 -29.68 -14.34 -5.50
N ASN A 83 -28.51 -15.01 -5.55
CA ASN A 83 -28.01 -15.84 -4.46
C ASN A 83 -27.77 -15.01 -3.18
N TYR A 84 -27.42 -13.74 -3.32
CA TYR A 84 -27.13 -12.81 -2.23
C TYR A 84 -27.82 -11.46 -2.51
N PRO A 85 -29.16 -11.39 -2.38
CA PRO A 85 -29.98 -10.28 -2.91
C PRO A 85 -29.69 -8.92 -2.25
N TYR A 86 -29.03 -8.93 -1.10
CA TYR A 86 -28.70 -7.76 -0.31
C TYR A 86 -27.24 -7.32 -0.43
N MET A 87 -26.44 -8.02 -1.25
CA MET A 87 -25.00 -7.80 -1.34
C MET A 87 -24.61 -7.20 -2.69
N VAL A 88 -23.61 -6.32 -2.67
CA VAL A 88 -22.99 -5.76 -3.88
C VAL A 88 -21.52 -6.11 -3.87
N PHE A 89 -21.10 -6.98 -4.79
CA PHE A 89 -19.70 -7.39 -4.88
C PHE A 89 -18.92 -6.35 -5.69
N LYS A 90 -18.02 -5.62 -5.03
CA LYS A 90 -17.19 -4.57 -5.62
C LYS A 90 -15.78 -5.08 -5.90
N PHE A 91 -15.26 -4.76 -7.07
CA PHE A 91 -13.94 -5.19 -7.52
C PHE A 91 -12.94 -4.03 -7.50
N PHE A 92 -11.70 -4.33 -7.09
CA PHE A 92 -10.63 -3.36 -6.91
C PHE A 92 -9.31 -3.98 -7.34
N ASP A 93 -8.33 -3.12 -7.65
CA ASP A 93 -6.96 -3.56 -7.97
C ASP A 93 -6.95 -4.63 -9.07
N ALA A 94 -6.37 -5.80 -8.82
CA ALA A 94 -6.29 -6.89 -9.80
C ALA A 94 -7.67 -7.41 -10.25
N THR A 95 -8.69 -7.37 -9.37
CA THR A 95 -10.02 -7.87 -9.72
C THR A 95 -10.81 -6.90 -10.60
N TYR A 96 -10.40 -5.62 -10.67
CA TYR A 96 -11.05 -4.60 -11.50
C TYR A 96 -11.04 -4.93 -13.00
N ASN A 97 -10.00 -5.61 -13.48
CA ASN A 97 -9.79 -5.88 -14.90
C ASN A 97 -10.56 -7.10 -15.41
N ILE A 98 -11.21 -7.85 -14.52
CA ILE A 98 -11.96 -9.04 -14.89
C ILE A 98 -13.29 -8.62 -15.48
N ARG A 99 -13.59 -9.10 -16.70
CA ARG A 99 -14.89 -8.88 -17.34
C ARG A 99 -15.85 -9.96 -16.91
N TYR A 100 -17.03 -9.53 -16.45
CA TYR A 100 -18.12 -10.41 -16.08
C TYR A 100 -19.25 -10.35 -17.09
N THR A 101 -19.93 -11.47 -17.27
CA THR A 101 -21.09 -11.60 -18.16
C THR A 101 -22.30 -12.07 -17.35
N GLU A 102 -23.45 -11.46 -17.57
CA GLU A 102 -24.70 -11.90 -16.92
C GLU A 102 -25.02 -13.36 -17.26
N GLY A 103 -25.48 -14.11 -16.26
CA GLY A 103 -25.77 -15.53 -16.32
C GLY A 103 -24.60 -16.46 -15.99
N GLU A 104 -23.37 -15.96 -15.94
CA GLU A 104 -22.20 -16.81 -15.68
C GLU A 104 -22.09 -17.21 -14.20
N ARG A 105 -21.46 -18.36 -13.93
CA ARG A 105 -21.11 -18.80 -12.58
C ARG A 105 -19.65 -18.51 -12.29
N VAL A 106 -19.40 -17.89 -11.16
CA VAL A 106 -18.07 -17.49 -10.70
C VAL A 106 -17.95 -17.78 -9.22
N GLU A 107 -16.71 -17.89 -8.78
CA GLU A 107 -16.39 -18.00 -7.36
C GLU A 107 -15.59 -16.79 -6.93
N PHE A 108 -16.00 -16.19 -5.83
CA PHE A 108 -15.35 -15.03 -5.25
C PHE A 108 -14.72 -15.39 -3.91
N MET A 109 -13.52 -14.86 -3.68
CA MET A 109 -12.88 -14.88 -2.38
C MET A 109 -13.18 -13.57 -1.68
N VAL A 110 -13.95 -13.64 -0.60
CA VAL A 110 -14.44 -12.50 0.18
C VAL A 110 -14.09 -12.68 1.65
N LEU A 111 -14.21 -11.64 2.47
CA LEU A 111 -13.87 -11.74 3.90
C LEU A 111 -15.05 -12.27 4.71
N GLU A 112 -16.25 -12.00 4.24
CA GLU A 112 -17.52 -12.34 4.85
C GLU A 112 -17.83 -13.83 4.66
N ASP A 113 -18.37 -14.47 5.70
CA ASP A 113 -18.82 -15.85 5.62
C ASP A 113 -20.23 -15.97 5.00
N GLU A 114 -20.66 -17.19 4.67
CA GLU A 114 -21.97 -17.47 4.07
C GLU A 114 -23.15 -16.96 4.93
N ALA A 115 -23.02 -17.04 6.27
CA ALA A 115 -24.07 -16.61 7.18
C ALA A 115 -24.22 -15.09 7.19
N GLN A 116 -23.10 -14.36 7.14
CA GLN A 116 -23.08 -12.90 7.02
C GLN A 116 -23.63 -12.42 5.67
N LEU A 117 -23.31 -13.14 4.58
CA LEU A 117 -23.76 -12.79 3.24
C LEU A 117 -25.26 -13.04 3.01
N THR A 118 -25.86 -13.92 3.81
CA THR A 118 -27.29 -14.25 3.75
C THR A 118 -28.10 -13.56 4.85
N ASP A 119 -27.45 -12.94 5.84
CA ASP A 119 -28.14 -12.18 6.90
C ASP A 119 -28.73 -10.87 6.36
N GLY A 120 -29.98 -10.96 5.92
CA GLY A 120 -30.74 -9.82 5.42
C GLY A 120 -31.16 -8.82 6.49
N LYS A 121 -30.97 -9.08 7.79
CA LYS A 121 -31.45 -8.17 8.85
C LYS A 121 -30.84 -6.78 8.76
N ILE A 122 -29.54 -6.71 8.46
CA ILE A 122 -28.82 -5.44 8.33
C ILE A 122 -29.29 -4.69 7.07
N ALA A 123 -29.42 -5.38 5.94
CA ALA A 123 -29.84 -4.74 4.70
C ALA A 123 -31.30 -4.28 4.70
N LEU A 124 -32.19 -5.04 5.34
CA LEU A 124 -33.60 -4.69 5.51
C LEU A 124 -33.79 -3.48 6.43
N GLN A 125 -32.94 -3.31 7.45
CA GLN A 125 -33.01 -2.18 8.36
C GLN A 125 -32.64 -0.85 7.68
N TYR A 126 -31.70 -0.88 6.73
CA TYR A 126 -31.19 0.32 6.08
C TYR A 126 -31.64 0.47 4.62
N ASN A 127 -32.41 -0.48 4.08
CA ASN A 127 -32.87 -0.55 2.68
C ASN A 127 -31.75 -0.27 1.65
N VAL A 128 -30.54 -0.74 1.97
CA VAL A 128 -29.36 -0.56 1.12
C VAL A 128 -28.67 -1.89 0.93
N ALA A 129 -28.09 -2.08 -0.24
CA ALA A 129 -27.26 -3.23 -0.53
C ALA A 129 -25.88 -3.04 0.10
N ILE A 130 -25.41 -4.05 0.83
CA ILE A 130 -24.17 -4.01 1.60
C ILE A 130 -23.00 -4.27 0.64
N PRO A 131 -22.00 -3.37 0.59
CA PRO A 131 -20.86 -3.55 -0.28
C PRO A 131 -19.91 -4.62 0.27
N VAL A 132 -19.67 -5.66 -0.53
CA VAL A 132 -18.72 -6.74 -0.26
C VAL A 132 -17.50 -6.56 -1.16
N ARG A 133 -16.29 -6.61 -0.61
CA ARG A 133 -15.06 -6.47 -1.41
C ARG A 133 -14.57 -7.83 -1.87
N VAL A 134 -14.30 -7.95 -3.17
CA VAL A 134 -13.76 -9.19 -3.76
C VAL A 134 -12.24 -9.12 -3.86
N TYR A 135 -11.56 -10.09 -3.27
CA TYR A 135 -10.10 -10.19 -3.20
C TYR A 135 -9.51 -11.20 -4.19
N GLY A 136 -10.28 -12.20 -4.60
CA GLY A 136 -9.87 -13.23 -5.53
C GLY A 136 -11.05 -13.77 -6.32
N VAL A 137 -10.77 -14.32 -7.50
CA VAL A 137 -11.80 -14.71 -8.47
C VAL A 137 -11.39 -16.00 -9.16
N ARG A 138 -12.29 -16.97 -9.16
CA ARG A 138 -12.17 -18.24 -9.90
C ARG A 138 -13.35 -18.39 -10.85
N ARG A 139 -13.11 -18.91 -12.05
CA ARG A 139 -14.13 -19.19 -13.06
C ARG A 139 -13.86 -20.54 -13.68
N ASN A 140 -14.84 -21.45 -13.68
CA ASN A 140 -14.72 -22.79 -14.27
C ASN A 140 -13.49 -23.58 -13.77
N GLY A 141 -13.11 -23.42 -12.50
CA GLY A 141 -11.92 -24.05 -11.92
C GLY A 141 -10.59 -23.34 -12.20
N GLU A 142 -10.57 -22.34 -13.09
CA GLU A 142 -9.40 -21.51 -13.36
C GLU A 142 -9.36 -20.28 -12.44
N THR A 143 -8.23 -20.08 -11.75
CA THR A 143 -8.00 -18.93 -10.88
C THR A 143 -7.59 -17.73 -11.72
N LEU A 144 -8.50 -16.78 -11.90
CA LEU A 144 -8.26 -15.54 -12.66
C LEU A 144 -7.47 -14.53 -11.82
N VAL A 145 -7.80 -14.43 -10.53
CA VAL A 145 -7.04 -13.62 -9.57
C VAL A 145 -6.89 -14.42 -8.28
N ASP A 146 -5.64 -14.75 -7.96
CA ASP A 146 -5.28 -15.37 -6.70
C ASP A 146 -5.07 -14.30 -5.62
N ALA A 147 -5.97 -14.26 -4.64
CA ALA A 147 -5.90 -13.33 -3.53
C ALA A 147 -4.59 -13.49 -2.72
N LYS A 148 -4.08 -14.73 -2.61
CA LYS A 148 -2.82 -15.02 -1.92
C LYS A 148 -1.64 -14.43 -2.68
N GLN A 149 -1.58 -14.65 -3.99
CA GLN A 149 -0.52 -14.08 -4.82
C GLN A 149 -0.51 -12.55 -4.76
N VAL A 150 -1.68 -11.90 -4.78
CA VAL A 150 -1.81 -10.44 -4.65
C VAL A 150 -1.36 -9.97 -3.25
N HIS A 151 -1.74 -10.69 -2.20
CA HIS A 151 -1.28 -10.42 -0.83
C HIS A 151 0.24 -10.51 -0.73
N ASP A 152 0.84 -11.63 -1.16
CA ASP A 152 2.27 -11.91 -1.09
C ASP A 152 3.09 -10.91 -1.91
N TRP A 153 2.59 -10.52 -3.08
CA TRP A 153 3.24 -9.49 -3.90
C TRP A 153 3.22 -8.12 -3.23
N ASN A 154 2.10 -7.70 -2.66
CA ASN A 154 2.02 -6.43 -1.92
C ASN A 154 2.88 -6.48 -0.64
N HIS A 155 2.87 -7.60 0.08
CA HIS A 155 3.68 -7.81 1.27
C HIS A 155 5.18 -7.76 0.96
N SER A 156 5.65 -8.49 -0.04
CA SER A 156 7.06 -8.49 -0.44
C SER A 156 7.53 -7.10 -0.88
N ARG A 157 6.71 -6.35 -1.63
CA ARG A 157 7.02 -4.95 -1.98
C ARG A 157 7.13 -4.06 -0.75
N LYS A 158 6.18 -4.16 0.19
CA LYS A 158 6.19 -3.38 1.43
C LYS A 158 7.42 -3.68 2.27
N VAL A 159 7.77 -4.95 2.44
CA VAL A 159 8.98 -5.38 3.15
C VAL A 159 10.22 -4.86 2.45
N LYS A 160 10.31 -4.96 1.12
CA LYS A 160 11.45 -4.43 0.35
C LYS A 160 11.63 -2.93 0.54
N HIS A 161 10.55 -2.14 0.44
CA HIS A 161 10.62 -0.70 0.66
C HIS A 161 11.05 -0.37 2.10
N ASN A 162 10.45 -1.01 3.11
CA ASN A 162 10.88 -0.84 4.50
C ASN A 162 12.36 -1.19 4.72
N MET A 163 12.82 -2.32 4.19
CA MET A 163 14.21 -2.75 4.30
C MET A 163 15.17 -1.76 3.64
N THR A 164 14.85 -1.28 2.43
CA THR A 164 15.67 -0.25 1.77
C THR A 164 15.68 1.08 2.55
N GLY A 165 14.56 1.46 3.18
CA GLY A 165 14.50 2.63 4.04
C GLY A 165 15.43 2.51 5.25
N TRP A 166 15.43 1.34 5.90
CA TRP A 166 16.35 1.05 7.01
C TRP A 166 17.82 1.03 6.59
N ILE A 167 18.15 0.40 5.46
CA ILE A 167 19.52 0.39 4.92
C ILE A 167 20.00 1.83 4.67
N ALA A 168 19.15 2.67 4.05
CA ALA A 168 19.48 4.06 3.79
C ALA A 168 19.69 4.86 5.10
N LEU A 169 18.87 4.64 6.13
CA LEU A 169 19.06 5.28 7.46
C LEU A 169 20.38 4.87 8.11
N ILE A 170 20.74 3.59 8.07
CA ILE A 170 21.99 3.09 8.66
C ILE A 170 23.20 3.73 7.95
N LEU A 171 23.18 3.78 6.62
CA LEU A 171 24.23 4.44 5.84
C LEU A 171 24.29 5.95 6.12
N ALA A 172 23.14 6.61 6.29
CA ALA A 172 23.08 8.02 6.65
C ALA A 172 23.70 8.28 8.03
N ALA A 173 23.37 7.46 9.02
CA ALA A 173 23.95 7.54 10.37
C ALA A 173 25.47 7.36 10.33
N TRP A 174 25.97 6.40 9.53
CA TRP A 174 27.40 6.19 9.36
C TRP A 174 28.12 7.43 8.78
N LEU A 175 27.55 8.04 7.74
CA LEU A 175 28.10 9.28 7.17
C LEU A 175 28.03 10.46 8.15
N ALA A 176 26.96 10.56 8.95
CA ALA A 176 26.84 11.57 10.00
C ALA A 176 27.94 11.41 11.06
N VAL A 177 28.24 10.18 11.49
CA VAL A 177 29.34 9.89 12.42
C VAL A 177 30.70 10.28 11.84
N ILE A 178 30.96 9.98 10.56
CA ILE A 178 32.20 10.40 9.89
C ILE A 178 32.32 11.92 9.84
N THR A 179 31.23 12.59 9.47
CA THR A 179 31.17 14.06 9.42
C THR A 179 31.45 14.66 10.79
N PHE A 180 30.83 14.12 11.84
CA PHE A 180 31.06 14.56 13.22
C PHE A 180 32.50 14.33 13.68
N LYS A 181 33.08 13.15 13.41
CA LYS A 181 34.49 12.86 13.74
C LYS A 181 35.46 13.83 13.04
N ARG A 182 35.22 14.12 11.75
CA ARG A 182 36.04 15.08 10.99
C ARG A 182 35.88 16.51 11.51
N ALA A 183 34.65 16.94 11.77
CA ALA A 183 34.38 18.25 12.35
C ALA A 183 35.03 18.43 13.72
N ARG A 184 34.93 17.41 14.59
CA ARG A 184 35.56 17.41 15.90
C ARG A 184 37.09 17.50 15.80
N LYS A 185 37.70 16.81 14.84
CA LYS A 185 39.15 16.88 14.60
C LYS A 185 39.59 18.30 14.21
N ILE A 186 38.90 18.92 13.25
CA ILE A 186 39.18 20.30 12.80
C ILE A 186 39.06 21.29 13.97
N LEU A 187 37.97 21.20 14.74
CA LEU A 187 37.75 22.07 15.90
C LEU A 187 38.82 21.89 16.99
N HIS A 188 39.35 20.68 17.15
CA HIS A 188 40.39 20.40 18.15
C HIS A 188 41.79 20.83 17.70
N GLU A 189 42.04 20.87 16.39
CA GLU A 189 43.29 21.37 15.77
C GLU A 189 43.36 22.90 15.74
N GLU A 190 42.23 23.62 15.69
CA GLU A 190 42.19 25.09 15.73
C GLU A 190 42.17 25.70 17.15
N MET A 191 41.95 24.88 18.19
CA MET A 191 41.97 25.31 19.59
C MET A 191 43.36 25.27 20.25
N TRP A 192 44.41 24.92 19.50
CA TRP A 192 45.82 24.87 19.91
C TRP A 192 46.69 25.61 18.89
#